data_AF-A0A5V4DPX6-F1
#
_entry.id   AF-A0A5V4DPX6-F1
#
_cell.length_a   1.000
_cell.length_b   1.000
_cell.length_c   1.000
_cell.angle_alpha   90.00
_cell.angle_beta   90.00
_cell.angle_gamma   90.00
#
_symmetry.space_group_name_H-M   'P 1'
#
loop_
_entity.id
_entity.type
_entity.pdbx_description
1 polymer ?
#
loop_
_entity_poly.entity_id
_entity_poly.type
_entity_poly.pdbx_seq_one_letter_code
_entity_poly.pdbx_strand_id
1 'polypeptide(L)'
;MKIQHIKRIITHWETSSFSTYRDTFEQYGGSVNMHPDVVEYFMKHHNWKFSFFHYKKYGEIKGAYFVCNNQNIGILMRRTFPLSSDEVLIPLDPELRCFLPERTNKLSVYHRSQIINATWRLARKK
;
A
#
# COMPACT_ATOMS: atom_id res chain seq x y z
N MET A 1 -2.96 3.43 -23.39
CA MET A 1 -3.25 3.39 -21.93
C MET A 1 -2.33 2.35 -21.28
N LYS A 2 -1.58 2.69 -20.22
CA LYS A 2 -0.64 1.74 -19.57
C LYS A 2 -1.43 0.62 -18.85
N ILE A 3 -1.02 -0.64 -19.02
CA ILE A 3 -1.72 -1.82 -18.45
C ILE A 3 -1.99 -1.72 -16.93
N GLN A 4 -1.09 -1.06 -16.19
CA GLN A 4 -1.24 -0.86 -14.75
C GLN A 4 -2.42 0.05 -14.39
N HIS A 5 -2.70 1.06 -15.22
CA HIS A 5 -3.84 1.94 -15.02
C HIS A 5 -5.15 1.17 -15.21
N ILE A 6 -5.22 0.28 -16.21
CA ILE A 6 -6.37 -0.59 -16.45
C ILE A 6 -6.60 -1.50 -15.24
N LYS A 7 -5.53 -2.14 -14.72
CA LYS A 7 -5.61 -2.98 -13.53
C LYS A 7 -6.23 -2.24 -12.34
N ARG A 8 -5.81 -1.00 -12.09
CA ARG A 8 -6.35 -0.18 -10.99
C ARG A 8 -7.84 0.09 -11.16
N ILE A 9 -8.26 0.50 -12.36
CA ILE A 9 -9.67 0.75 -12.68
C ILE A 9 -10.53 -0.51 -12.44
N ILE A 10 -10.14 -1.66 -13.00
CA ILE A 10 -10.94 -2.90 -12.87
C ILE A 10 -10.90 -3.49 -11.45
N THR A 11 -9.99 -3.02 -10.59
CA THR A 11 -9.88 -3.42 -9.19
C THR A 11 -10.35 -2.34 -8.21
N HIS A 12 -11.04 -1.31 -8.71
CA HIS A 12 -11.63 -0.21 -7.91
C HIS A 12 -10.62 0.64 -7.12
N TRP A 13 -9.39 0.75 -7.64
CA TRP A 13 -8.38 1.65 -7.09
C TRP A 13 -8.27 2.91 -7.93
N GLU A 14 -8.43 4.05 -7.27
CA GLU A 14 -8.39 5.38 -7.89
C GLU A 14 -7.16 6.15 -7.43
N THR A 15 -6.65 7.05 -8.29
CA THR A 15 -5.56 7.96 -7.90
C THR A 15 -6.01 8.83 -6.73
N SER A 16 -5.10 9.06 -5.79
CA SER A 16 -5.38 9.76 -4.54
C SER A 16 -4.27 10.75 -4.17
N SER A 17 -4.40 11.35 -3.00
CA SER A 17 -3.43 12.26 -2.39
C SER A 17 -2.78 11.66 -1.14
N PHE A 18 -1.73 12.32 -0.66
CA PHE A 18 -1.11 12.00 0.62
C PHE A 18 -2.06 12.24 1.82
N SER A 19 -2.92 13.28 1.76
CA SER A 19 -3.87 13.57 2.84
C SER A 19 -4.85 12.41 3.03
N THR A 20 -5.48 11.95 1.94
CA THR A 20 -6.38 10.79 1.98
C THR A 20 -5.68 9.53 2.48
N TYR A 21 -4.42 9.33 2.06
CA TYR A 21 -3.62 8.22 2.55
C TYR A 21 -3.41 8.29 4.07
N ARG A 22 -3.04 9.47 4.59
CA ARG A 22 -2.86 9.72 6.03
C ARG A 22 -4.14 9.43 6.80
N ASP A 23 -5.26 10.01 6.39
CA ASP A 23 -6.56 9.83 7.06
C ASP A 23 -6.95 8.33 7.10
N THR A 24 -6.71 7.61 5.99
CA THR A 24 -6.99 6.17 5.91
C THR A 24 -6.05 5.35 6.79
N PHE A 25 -4.78 5.74 6.91
CA PHE A 25 -3.82 5.11 7.83
C PHE A 25 -4.22 5.35 9.28
N GLU A 26 -4.63 6.55 9.66
CA GLU A 26 -5.11 6.86 11.01
C GLU A 26 -6.33 6.01 11.38
N GLN A 27 -7.20 5.74 10.40
CA GLN A 27 -8.39 4.93 10.61
C GLN A 27 -8.11 3.42 10.74
N TYR A 28 -7.28 2.85 9.86
CA TYR A 28 -7.13 1.39 9.76
C TYR A 28 -5.75 0.85 10.16
N GLY A 29 -4.80 1.74 10.45
CA GLY A 29 -3.43 1.40 10.81
C GLY A 29 -2.61 0.86 9.63
N GLY A 30 -1.38 0.46 9.92
CA GLY A 30 -0.45 -0.08 8.94
C GLY A 30 0.92 -0.35 9.57
N SER A 31 1.86 -0.82 8.76
CA SER A 31 3.23 -1.09 9.22
C SER A 31 4.09 0.17 9.24
N VAL A 32 5.23 0.14 9.94
CA VAL A 32 6.13 1.30 10.09
C VAL A 32 6.61 1.85 8.74
N ASN A 33 6.92 0.99 7.79
CA ASN A 33 7.30 1.37 6.42
C ASN A 33 6.15 1.94 5.56
N MET A 34 4.96 1.98 6.13
CA MET A 34 3.76 2.61 5.60
C MET A 34 3.36 3.83 6.46
N HIS A 35 4.07 4.16 7.55
CA HIS A 35 3.62 5.24 8.43
C HIS A 35 3.63 6.61 7.72
N PRO A 36 2.56 7.44 7.83
CA PRO A 36 2.47 8.74 7.14
C PRO A 36 3.64 9.67 7.44
N ASP A 37 4.11 9.72 8.68
CA ASP A 37 5.28 10.55 9.04
C ASP A 37 6.57 10.09 8.37
N VAL A 38 6.76 8.77 8.20
CA VAL A 38 7.89 8.22 7.46
C VAL A 38 7.75 8.62 5.99
N VAL A 39 6.56 8.45 5.41
CA VAL A 39 6.28 8.86 4.02
C VAL A 39 6.55 10.35 3.82
N GLU A 40 6.08 11.20 4.73
CA GLU A 40 6.28 12.64 4.68
C GLU A 40 7.76 13.02 4.78
N TYR A 41 8.52 12.37 5.68
CA TYR A 41 9.96 12.54 5.77
C TYR A 41 10.64 12.26 4.43
N PHE A 42 10.31 11.14 3.78
CA PHE A 42 10.89 10.80 2.49
C PHE A 42 10.44 11.72 1.35
N MET A 43 9.20 12.23 1.39
CA MET A 43 8.73 13.23 0.43
C MET A 43 9.47 14.56 0.57
N LYS A 44 9.79 14.99 1.80
CA LYS A 44 10.46 16.27 2.08
C LYS A 44 11.96 16.24 1.88
N HIS A 45 12.61 15.15 2.29
CA HIS A 45 14.07 15.08 2.38
C HIS A 45 14.72 14.26 1.26
N HIS A 46 13.93 13.56 0.45
CA HIS A 46 14.43 12.78 -0.68
C HIS A 46 13.67 13.11 -1.96
N ASN A 47 14.36 13.10 -3.11
CA ASN A 47 13.76 13.35 -4.42
C ASN A 47 13.01 12.11 -4.94
N TRP A 48 12.09 11.58 -4.14
CA TRP A 48 11.35 10.37 -4.45
C TRP A 48 9.99 10.68 -5.05
N LYS A 49 9.56 9.83 -5.99
CA LYS A 49 8.24 9.94 -6.61
C LYS A 49 7.26 9.06 -5.86
N PHE A 50 6.25 9.68 -5.28
CA PHE A 50 5.13 8.99 -4.65
C PHE A 50 3.89 9.07 -5.52
N SER A 51 3.16 7.97 -5.60
CA SER A 51 1.84 7.92 -6.22
C SER A 51 0.89 7.24 -5.25
N PHE A 52 -0.18 7.95 -4.88
CA PHE A 52 -1.15 7.50 -3.89
C PHE A 52 -2.40 6.97 -4.59
N PHE A 53 -3.02 5.97 -3.98
CA PHE A 53 -4.24 5.34 -4.47
C PHE A 53 -5.16 5.02 -3.30
N HIS A 54 -6.48 5.09 -3.55
CA HIS A 54 -7.49 4.73 -2.57
C HIS A 54 -8.51 3.76 -3.17
N TYR A 55 -9.10 2.93 -2.33
CA TYR A 55 -10.19 2.04 -2.66
C TYR A 55 -11.50 2.64 -2.15
N LYS A 56 -12.45 2.84 -3.06
CA LYS A 56 -13.76 3.42 -2.72
C LYS A 56 -14.87 2.39 -2.88
N LYS A 57 -15.72 2.26 -1.85
CA LYS A 57 -16.92 1.41 -1.88
C LYS A 57 -18.06 2.11 -1.15
N TYR A 58 -19.25 2.14 -1.75
CA TYR A 58 -20.44 2.78 -1.16
C TYR A 58 -20.23 4.24 -0.74
N GLY A 59 -19.38 4.98 -1.47
CA GLY A 59 -19.08 6.37 -1.15
C GLY A 59 -17.95 6.56 -0.13
N GLU A 60 -17.54 5.51 0.57
CA GLU A 60 -16.53 5.54 1.62
C GLU A 60 -15.16 5.04 1.13
N ILE A 61 -14.10 5.59 1.73
CA ILE A 61 -12.73 5.11 1.52
C ILE A 61 -12.48 3.94 2.46
N LYS A 62 -12.24 2.77 1.88
CA LYS A 62 -12.07 1.50 2.59
C LYS A 62 -10.62 1.02 2.61
N GLY A 63 -9.72 1.79 2.02
CA GLY A 63 -8.30 1.46 2.03
C GLY A 63 -7.49 2.39 1.17
N ALA A 64 -6.19 2.48 1.45
CA ALA A 64 -5.28 3.32 0.71
C ALA A 64 -3.87 2.74 0.70
N TYR A 65 -3.16 2.93 -0.41
CA TYR A 65 -1.74 2.60 -0.50
C TYR A 65 -0.99 3.64 -1.33
N PHE A 66 0.34 3.58 -1.29
CA PHE A 66 1.20 4.34 -2.18
C PHE A 66 2.24 3.44 -2.85
N VAL A 67 2.79 3.91 -3.97
CA VAL A 67 3.94 3.31 -4.63
C VAL A 67 5.08 4.32 -4.65
N CYS A 68 6.27 3.87 -4.27
CA CYS A 68 7.49 4.67 -4.38
C CYS A 68 8.22 4.36 -5.70
N ASN A 69 8.68 5.40 -6.40
CA ASN A 69 9.53 5.32 -7.58
C ASN A 69 8.99 4.36 -8.67
N ASN A 70 7.67 4.21 -8.76
CA ASN A 70 6.98 3.27 -9.66
C ASN A 70 7.38 1.79 -9.49
N GLN A 71 7.83 1.39 -8.30
CA GLN A 71 8.31 0.03 -8.04
C GLN A 71 7.33 -0.80 -7.19
N ASN A 72 7.31 -0.57 -5.88
CA ASN A 72 6.59 -1.40 -4.92
C ASN A 72 5.78 -0.54 -3.95
N ILE A 73 4.81 -1.18 -3.30
CA ILE A 73 4.10 -0.60 -2.16
C ILE A 73 5.05 -0.54 -0.96
N GLY A 74 5.05 0.61 -0.28
CA GLY A 74 5.81 0.84 0.94
C GLY A 74 7.26 1.26 0.71
N ILE A 75 7.87 1.78 1.77
CA ILE A 75 9.26 2.22 1.77
C ILE A 75 10.17 1.01 2.05
N LEU A 76 10.82 0.49 1.02
CA LEU A 76 11.65 -0.71 1.10
C LEU A 76 13.16 -0.38 1.06
N MET A 77 13.66 0.37 2.04
CA MET A 77 15.07 0.83 2.09
C MET A 77 15.91 0.19 3.19
N ARG A 78 15.75 -1.11 3.39
CA ARG A 78 16.42 -1.86 4.47
C ARG A 78 17.96 -1.77 4.47
N ARG A 79 18.57 -1.43 3.32
CA ARG A 79 20.04 -1.31 3.16
C ARG A 79 20.60 0.08 3.41
N THR A 80 19.75 1.11 3.49
CA THR A 80 20.19 2.52 3.59
C THR A 80 19.65 3.19 4.86
N PHE A 81 18.49 2.76 5.34
CA PHE A 81 17.89 3.28 6.56
C PHE A 81 17.50 2.13 7.50
N PRO A 82 17.61 2.31 8.83
CA PRO A 82 17.23 1.31 9.83
C PRO A 82 15.70 1.22 9.97
N LEU A 83 15.00 1.03 8.85
CA LEU A 83 13.54 0.95 8.78
C LEU A 83 13.12 -0.51 8.76
N SER A 84 12.28 -0.92 9.73
CA SER A 84 11.66 -2.24 9.70
C SER A 84 10.81 -2.38 8.44
N SER A 85 11.10 -3.41 7.66
CA SER A 85 10.47 -3.65 6.36
C SER A 85 10.19 -5.14 6.19
N ASP A 86 9.91 -5.81 7.32
CA ASP A 86 9.62 -7.25 7.42
C ASP A 86 8.31 -7.60 6.76
N GLU A 87 7.32 -6.72 6.89
CA GLU A 87 6.06 -6.84 6.18
C GLU A 87 5.49 -5.47 5.77
N VAL A 88 4.59 -5.51 4.79
CA VAL A 88 3.78 -4.40 4.32
C VAL A 88 2.35 -4.67 4.79
N LEU A 89 1.93 -3.91 5.81
CA LEU A 89 0.55 -3.84 6.27
C LEU A 89 -0.04 -2.54 5.74
N ILE A 90 -0.96 -2.68 4.80
CA ILE A 90 -1.66 -1.61 4.10
C ILE A 90 -2.88 -1.17 4.93
N PRO A 91 -3.14 0.13 5.07
CA PRO A 91 -4.39 0.62 5.65
C PRO A 91 -5.61 0.15 4.85
N LEU A 92 -6.33 -0.84 5.38
CA LEU A 92 -7.51 -1.43 4.77
C LEU A 92 -8.57 -1.71 5.84
N ASP A 93 -9.82 -1.39 5.53
CA ASP A 93 -10.98 -1.77 6.33
C ASP A 93 -10.97 -3.29 6.60
N PRO A 94 -11.06 -3.75 7.87
CA PRO A 94 -10.99 -5.17 8.23
C PRO A 94 -11.98 -6.08 7.49
N GLU A 95 -13.13 -5.55 7.08
CA GLU A 95 -14.17 -6.30 6.37
C GLU A 95 -14.04 -6.23 4.84
N LEU A 96 -13.15 -5.37 4.33
CA LEU A 96 -12.92 -5.24 2.90
C LEU A 96 -12.30 -6.51 2.32
N ARG A 97 -12.89 -7.01 1.24
CA ARG A 97 -12.27 -7.99 0.34
C ARG A 97 -12.02 -7.34 -1.02
N CYS A 98 -10.76 -7.26 -1.43
CA CYS A 98 -10.34 -6.58 -2.65
C CYS A 98 -9.23 -7.31 -3.41
N PHE A 99 -9.08 -6.95 -4.68
CA PHE A 99 -7.90 -7.25 -5.48
C PHE A 99 -6.87 -6.13 -5.32
N LEU A 100 -5.60 -6.48 -5.16
CA LEU A 100 -4.50 -5.52 -5.13
C LEU A 100 -3.83 -5.47 -6.52
N PRO A 101 -3.81 -4.32 -7.21
CA PRO A 101 -3.29 -4.23 -8.58
C PRO A 101 -1.75 -4.18 -8.64
N GLU A 102 -1.09 -3.86 -7.53
CA GLU A 102 0.37 -3.77 -7.44
C GLU A 102 0.99 -5.08 -6.93
N ARG A 103 2.27 -5.29 -7.27
CA ARG A 103 3.06 -6.38 -6.71
C ARG A 103 3.64 -5.97 -5.35
N THR A 104 3.72 -6.93 -4.44
CA THR A 104 4.43 -6.78 -3.17
C THR A 104 5.00 -8.13 -2.75
N ASN A 105 6.27 -8.15 -2.34
CA ASN A 105 6.97 -9.38 -1.98
C ASN A 105 6.87 -9.71 -0.48
N LYS A 106 6.31 -8.81 0.32
CA LYS A 106 6.29 -8.91 1.79
C LYS A 106 4.93 -8.53 2.39
N LEU A 107 3.84 -8.88 1.72
CA LEU A 107 2.50 -8.58 2.23
C LEU A 107 2.28 -9.22 3.61
N SER A 108 1.78 -8.43 4.55
CA SER A 108 1.48 -8.91 5.90
C SER A 108 0.42 -9.99 5.90
N VAL A 109 0.57 -10.98 6.79
CA VAL A 109 -0.38 -12.10 6.91
C VAL A 109 -1.77 -11.64 7.38
N TYR A 110 -1.86 -10.47 8.03
CA TYR A 110 -3.13 -9.91 8.46
C TYR A 110 -4.08 -9.61 7.29
N HIS A 111 -3.56 -9.42 6.08
CA HIS A 111 -4.39 -9.26 4.88
C HIS A 111 -4.94 -10.55 4.28
N ARG A 112 -4.76 -11.70 4.94
CA ARG A 112 -5.15 -13.01 4.39
C ARG A 112 -6.64 -13.12 4.06
N SER A 113 -7.51 -12.49 4.84
CA SER A 113 -8.94 -12.41 4.57
C SER A 113 -9.31 -11.32 3.56
N GLN A 114 -8.51 -10.26 3.47
CA GLN A 114 -8.81 -9.04 2.72
C GLN A 114 -8.33 -9.08 1.26
N ILE A 115 -7.13 -9.61 0.97
CA ILE A 115 -6.53 -9.55 -0.38
C ILE A 115 -6.69 -10.88 -1.11
N ILE A 116 -7.48 -10.85 -2.18
CA ILE A 116 -7.94 -12.05 -2.92
C ILE A 116 -6.82 -12.66 -3.76
N ASN A 117 -6.02 -11.84 -4.44
CA ASN A 117 -5.00 -12.27 -5.41
C ASN A 117 -3.60 -12.42 -4.81
N ALA A 118 -3.50 -12.80 -3.54
CA ALA A 118 -2.24 -13.03 -2.85
C ALA A 118 -2.00 -14.51 -2.54
N THR A 119 -0.73 -14.93 -2.56
CA THR A 119 -0.33 -16.28 -2.17
C THR A 119 0.26 -16.28 -0.75
N TRP A 120 -0.37 -17.02 0.15
CA TRP A 120 -0.02 -16.99 1.59
C TRP A 120 0.88 -18.13 2.04
N ARG A 121 0.97 -19.21 1.26
CA ARG A 121 1.62 -20.46 1.65
C ARG A 121 2.80 -20.88 0.77
N LEU A 122 2.83 -20.46 -0.50
CA LEU A 122 3.71 -21.04 -1.51
C LEU A 122 4.96 -20.21 -1.82
N ALA A 123 4.95 -18.90 -1.56
CA ALA A 123 5.98 -17.96 -2.04
C ALA A 123 6.75 -17.21 -0.94
N ARG A 124 6.56 -17.54 0.35
CA ARG A 124 7.37 -16.96 1.43
C ARG A 124 8.74 -17.64 1.43
N LYS A 125 9.76 -17.00 0.85
CA LYS A 125 11.15 -17.39 1.11
C LYS A 125 11.38 -17.30 2.62
N LYS A 126 11.83 -18.41 3.20
CA LYS A 126 12.31 -18.48 4.59
C LYS A 126 13.46 -17.51 4.80
#